data_AF-A0A9D4WTF9-F1
#
_entry.id   AF-A0A9D4WTF9-F1
#
_cell.length_a   1.000
_cell.length_b   1.000
_cell.length_c   1.000
_cell.angle_alpha   90.00
_cell.angle_beta   90.00
_cell.angle_gamma   90.00
#
_symmetry.space_group_name_H-M   'P 1'
#
loop_
_entity.id
_entity.type
_entity.pdbx_description
1 polymer ?
#
loop_
_entity_poly.entity_id
_entity_poly.type
_entity_poly.pdbx_seq_one_letter_code
_entity_poly.pdbx_strand_id
1 'polypeptide(L)'
;VIPLLDLAQQQHGGWLPVSAMDAVAKVIEVAPIRVYEVATFYSMFNRTKVGKYHLLVCGTTPCMIRGSRGIEEALLKHLGVKRNEVTQDGFFSVGEMECMGCCVNAPMITVADYSNGSEGYTYNYFV
;
A
#
# COMPACT_ATOMS: atom_id res chain seq x y z
N VAL A 1 -17.86 3.34 -6.39
CA VAL A 1 -16.53 3.28 -7.04
C VAL A 1 -15.48 2.69 -6.11
N ILE A 2 -15.24 3.30 -4.93
CA ILE A 2 -14.15 2.92 -4.01
C ILE A 2 -14.16 1.43 -3.60
N PRO A 3 -15.25 0.83 -3.08
CA PRO A 3 -15.23 -0.58 -2.67
C PRO A 3 -15.02 -1.56 -3.83
N LEU A 4 -15.48 -1.21 -5.03
CA LEU A 4 -15.27 -2.03 -6.23
C LEU A 4 -13.82 -1.98 -6.71
N LEU A 5 -13.19 -0.81 -6.62
CA LEU A 5 -11.75 -0.68 -6.91
C LEU A 5 -10.91 -1.41 -5.87
N ASP A 6 -11.29 -1.35 -4.59
CA ASP A 6 -10.60 -2.09 -3.53
C ASP A 6 -10.69 -3.60 -3.77
N LEU A 7 -11.88 -4.11 -4.07
CA LEU A 7 -12.08 -5.52 -4.44
C LEU A 7 -11.27 -5.90 -5.68
N ALA A 8 -11.28 -5.05 -6.72
CA ALA A 8 -10.50 -5.30 -7.94
C ALA A 8 -8.99 -5.34 -7.65
N GLN A 9 -8.49 -4.49 -6.75
CA GLN A 9 -7.09 -4.51 -6.32
C GLN A 9 -6.71 -5.81 -5.63
N GLN A 10 -7.58 -6.30 -4.72
CA GLN A 10 -7.39 -7.57 -4.01
C GLN A 10 -7.32 -8.74 -4.99
N GLN A 11 -8.24 -8.80 -5.96
CA GLN A 11 -8.28 -9.85 -6.98
C GLN A 11 -7.05 -9.89 -7.89
N HIS A 12 -6.37 -8.75 -8.09
CA HIS A 12 -5.20 -8.65 -8.97
C HIS A 12 -3.86 -8.72 -8.21
N GLY A 13 -3.87 -9.16 -6.95
CA GLY A 13 -2.66 -9.33 -6.15
C GLY A 13 -2.08 -8.00 -5.66
N GLY A 14 -2.95 -7.05 -5.30
CA GLY A 14 -2.56 -5.81 -4.63
C GLY A 14 -2.29 -4.63 -5.55
N TRP A 15 -2.58 -4.72 -6.85
CA TRP A 15 -2.46 -3.59 -7.78
C TRP A 15 -3.64 -3.52 -8.76
N LEU A 16 -3.86 -2.36 -9.36
CA LEU A 16 -4.98 -2.08 -10.25
C LEU A 16 -4.50 -1.88 -11.69
N PRO A 17 -4.69 -2.88 -12.58
CA PRO A 17 -4.48 -2.67 -14.00
C PRO A 17 -5.59 -1.80 -14.60
N VAL A 18 -5.28 -1.12 -15.70
CA VAL A 18 -6.25 -0.27 -16.43
C VAL A 18 -7.49 -1.07 -16.84
N SER A 19 -7.31 -2.33 -17.26
CA SER A 19 -8.40 -3.24 -17.60
C SER A 19 -9.38 -3.48 -16.45
N ALA A 20 -8.89 -3.53 -15.20
CA ALA A 20 -9.74 -3.68 -14.03
C ALA A 20 -10.53 -2.39 -13.75
N MET A 21 -9.89 -1.22 -13.92
CA MET A 21 -10.57 0.07 -13.79
C MET A 21 -11.67 0.25 -14.84
N ASP A 22 -11.42 -0.16 -16.08
CA ASP A 22 -12.40 -0.13 -17.18
C ASP A 22 -13.57 -1.09 -16.93
N ALA A 23 -13.28 -2.28 -16.41
CA ALA A 23 -14.31 -3.25 -16.02
C ALA A 23 -15.20 -2.69 -14.91
N VAL A 24 -14.60 -2.05 -13.88
CA VAL A 24 -15.35 -1.38 -12.83
C VAL A 24 -16.22 -0.27 -13.43
N ALA A 25 -15.66 0.61 -14.27
CA ALA A 25 -16.38 1.70 -14.92
C ALA A 25 -17.62 1.21 -15.70
N LYS A 26 -17.49 0.07 -16.40
CA LYS A 26 -18.59 -0.57 -17.12
C LYS A 26 -19.68 -1.09 -16.19
N VAL A 27 -19.33 -1.68 -15.04
CA VAL A 27 -20.30 -2.23 -14.07
C VAL A 27 -21.15 -1.14 -13.42
N ILE A 28 -20.56 0.02 -13.15
CA ILE A 28 -21.26 1.16 -12.52
C ILE A 28 -21.77 2.20 -13.52
N GLU A 29 -21.67 1.93 -14.82
CA GLU A 29 -22.15 2.78 -15.91
C GLU A 29 -21.64 4.23 -15.86
N VAL A 30 -20.36 4.42 -15.50
CA VAL A 30 -19.69 5.74 -15.50
C VAL A 30 -18.60 5.81 -16.56
N ALA A 31 -18.24 7.02 -16.96
CA ALA A 31 -17.08 7.24 -17.82
C ALA A 31 -15.79 6.73 -17.13
N PRO A 32 -14.90 5.98 -17.83
CA PRO A 32 -13.66 5.45 -17.25
C PRO A 32 -12.79 6.50 -16.56
N ILE A 33 -12.79 7.73 -17.09
CA ILE A 33 -12.03 8.84 -16.52
C ILE A 33 -12.38 9.12 -15.04
N ARG A 34 -13.65 8.93 -14.63
CA ARG A 34 -14.07 9.11 -13.23
C ARG A 34 -13.46 8.06 -12.31
N VAL A 35 -13.27 6.85 -12.82
CA VAL A 35 -12.62 5.77 -12.07
C VAL A 35 -11.13 6.05 -11.95
N TYR A 36 -10.50 6.55 -13.02
CA TYR A 36 -9.09 6.94 -13.00
C TYR A 36 -8.84 8.11 -12.03
N GLU A 37 -9.69 9.14 -12.02
CA GLU A 37 -9.63 10.24 -11.05
C GLU A 37 -9.59 9.69 -9.61
N VAL A 38 -10.50 8.79 -9.25
CA VAL A 38 -10.54 8.16 -7.93
C VAL A 38 -9.28 7.32 -7.66
N ALA A 39 -8.85 6.51 -8.62
CA ALA A 39 -7.66 5.66 -8.48
C ALA A 39 -6.35 6.46 -8.35
N THR A 40 -6.31 7.68 -8.91
CA THR A 40 -5.15 8.58 -8.76
C THR A 40 -5.22 9.45 -7.51
N PHE A 41 -6.42 9.75 -7.02
CA PHE A 41 -6.62 10.62 -5.86
C PHE A 41 -6.32 9.92 -4.54
N TYR A 42 -6.76 8.67 -4.38
CA TYR A 42 -6.53 7.92 -3.15
C TYR A 42 -5.22 7.13 -3.23
N SER A 43 -4.28 7.45 -2.34
CA SER A 43 -2.95 6.80 -2.26
C SER A 43 -2.99 5.31 -1.92
N MET A 44 -4.12 4.78 -1.44
CA MET A 44 -4.31 3.35 -1.17
C MET A 44 -4.35 2.49 -2.45
N PHE A 45 -4.65 3.10 -3.60
CA PHE A 45 -4.79 2.40 -4.86
C PHE A 45 -3.44 2.28 -5.57
N ASN A 46 -2.92 1.06 -5.62
CA ASN A 46 -1.64 0.76 -6.23
C ASN A 46 -1.81 0.67 -7.75
N ARG A 47 -1.30 1.66 -8.49
CA ARG A 47 -1.33 1.68 -9.96
C ARG A 47 -0.15 0.95 -10.60
N THR A 48 0.86 0.63 -9.81
CA THR A 48 2.02 -0.16 -10.17
C THR A 48 2.03 -1.46 -9.38
N LYS A 49 2.62 -2.50 -9.96
CA LYS A 49 2.73 -3.79 -9.29
C LYS A 49 3.53 -3.66 -7.99
N VAL A 50 2.98 -4.18 -6.91
CA VAL A 50 3.62 -4.26 -5.58
C VAL A 50 4.05 -5.70 -5.30
N GLY A 51 4.92 -5.89 -4.31
CA GLY A 51 5.24 -7.23 -3.81
C GLY A 51 4.02 -7.86 -3.13
N LYS A 52 4.08 -9.18 -2.89
CA LYS A 52 3.04 -9.88 -2.09
C LYS A 52 2.82 -9.23 -0.72
N TYR A 53 3.90 -8.80 -0.08
CA TYR A 53 3.93 -8.08 1.18
C TYR A 53 4.38 -6.65 0.95
N HIS A 54 3.46 -5.72 1.12
CA HIS A 54 3.74 -4.30 1.03
C HIS A 54 4.04 -3.73 2.41
N LEU A 55 5.31 -3.43 2.67
CA LEU A 55 5.82 -2.88 3.92
C LEU A 55 5.66 -1.36 3.90
N LEU A 56 4.72 -0.85 4.68
CA LEU A 56 4.37 0.58 4.76
C LEU A 56 4.85 1.16 6.08
N VAL A 57 5.88 2.01 6.01
CA VAL A 57 6.44 2.68 7.19
C VAL A 57 5.75 4.02 7.43
N CYS A 58 5.38 4.32 8.67
CA CYS A 58 4.79 5.62 9.03
C CYS A 58 5.83 6.76 8.96
N GLY A 59 5.59 7.72 8.07
CA GLY A 59 6.47 8.87 7.83
C GLY A 59 6.20 10.12 8.69
N THR A 60 5.10 10.13 9.43
CA THR A 60 4.61 11.33 10.15
C THR A 60 5.38 11.64 11.43
N THR A 61 5.27 12.89 11.89
CA THR A 61 6.06 13.46 13.00
C THR A 61 6.15 12.56 14.25
N PRO A 62 5.07 11.97 14.79
CA PRO A 62 5.17 11.14 15.99
C PRO A 62 6.03 9.88 15.80
N CYS A 63 5.98 9.25 14.61
CA CYS A 63 6.82 8.10 14.29
C CYS A 63 8.25 8.54 13.92
N MET A 64 8.39 9.69 13.26
CA MET A 64 9.69 10.25 12.89
C MET A 64 10.55 10.55 14.13
N ILE A 65 9.99 11.22 15.15
CA ILE A 65 10.72 11.52 16.41
C ILE A 65 11.07 10.26 17.21
N ARG A 66 10.38 9.14 16.94
CA ARG A 66 10.66 7.81 17.52
C ARG A 66 11.56 6.95 16.63
N GLY A 67 12.10 7.50 15.54
CA GLY A 67 13.11 6.84 14.72
C GLY A 67 12.58 6.03 13.53
N SER A 68 11.37 6.29 13.03
CA SER A 68 10.82 5.54 11.88
C SER A 68 11.68 5.61 10.61
N ARG A 69 12.44 6.69 10.40
CA ARG A 69 13.38 6.82 9.27
C ARG A 69 14.53 5.82 9.33
N GLY A 70 15.05 5.54 10.52
CA GLY A 70 16.10 4.52 10.69
C GLY A 70 15.58 3.11 10.39
N ILE A 71 14.31 2.84 10.71
CA ILE A 71 13.66 1.58 10.35
C ILE A 71 13.51 1.48 8.83
N GLU A 72 13.03 2.53 8.18
CA GLU A 72 12.91 2.55 6.72
C GLU A 72 14.25 2.28 6.03
N GLU A 73 15.31 2.96 6.44
CA GLU A 73 16.67 2.74 5.92
C GLU A 73 17.16 1.31 6.15
N ALA A 74 16.90 0.75 7.34
CA ALA A 74 17.26 -0.64 7.65
C ALA A 74 16.53 -1.64 6.74
N LEU A 75 15.23 -1.42 6.45
CA LEU A 75 14.45 -2.25 5.55
C LEU A 75 14.98 -2.19 4.11
N LEU A 76 15.18 -0.97 3.59
CA LEU A 76 15.69 -0.76 2.23
C LEU A 76 17.07 -1.40 2.06
N LYS A 77 17.95 -1.25 3.06
CA LYS A 77 19.29 -1.86 3.07
C LYS A 77 19.23 -3.39 3.16
N HIS A 78 18.34 -3.93 3.98
CA HIS A 78 18.21 -5.38 4.16
C HIS A 78 17.65 -6.07 2.91
N LEU A 79 16.64 -5.46 2.28
CA LEU A 79 15.99 -5.99 1.07
C LEU A 79 16.75 -5.65 -0.21
N GLY A 80 17.68 -4.69 -0.16
CA GLY A 80 18.48 -4.26 -1.33
C GLY A 80 17.65 -3.56 -2.41
N VAL A 81 16.56 -2.90 -2.03
CA VAL A 81 15.64 -2.20 -2.95
C VAL A 81 15.55 -0.73 -2.59
N LYS A 82 15.10 0.11 -3.53
CA LYS A 82 14.70 1.49 -3.22
C LYS A 82 13.22 1.55 -2.82
N ARG A 83 12.83 2.71 -2.29
CA ARG A 83 11.42 2.98 -1.98
C ARG A 83 10.55 2.80 -3.22
N ASN A 84 9.41 2.14 -3.05
CA ASN A 84 8.44 1.75 -4.07
C ASN A 84 8.98 0.80 -5.15
N GLU A 85 10.15 0.19 -4.94
CA GLU A 85 10.61 -0.93 -5.77
C GLU A 85 10.19 -2.27 -5.15
N VAL A 86 10.08 -3.27 -6.02
CA VAL A 86 9.78 -4.65 -5.63
C VAL A 86 11.06 -5.47 -5.65
N THR A 87 11.25 -6.32 -4.66
CA THR A 87 12.37 -7.26 -4.59
C THR A 87 12.37 -8.23 -5.79
N GLN A 88 13.53 -8.77 -6.15
CA GLN A 88 13.68 -9.65 -7.32
C GLN A 88 12.87 -10.94 -7.22
N ASP A 89 12.61 -11.41 -6.00
CA ASP A 89 11.77 -12.57 -5.69
C ASP A 89 10.26 -12.26 -5.78
N GLY A 90 9.88 -10.98 -5.95
CA GLY A 90 8.50 -10.52 -6.07
C GLY A 90 7.72 -10.49 -4.76
N PHE A 91 8.36 -10.76 -3.62
CA PHE A 91 7.66 -10.89 -2.34
C PHE A 91 7.50 -9.57 -1.61
N PHE A 92 8.47 -8.66 -1.64
CA PHE A 92 8.45 -7.47 -0.79
C PHE A 92 8.49 -6.19 -1.62
N SER A 93 7.75 -5.18 -1.15
CA SER A 93 7.91 -3.79 -1.58
C SER A 93 7.90 -2.89 -0.35
N VAL A 94 8.77 -1.88 -0.32
CA VAL A 94 8.88 -0.93 0.79
C VAL A 94 8.31 0.41 0.35
N GLY A 95 7.28 0.88 1.03
CA GLY A 95 6.63 2.17 0.81
C GLY A 95 6.56 3.00 2.09
N GLU A 96 6.24 4.27 1.91
CA GLU A 96 5.94 5.20 3.01
C GLU A 96 4.42 5.43 3.04
N MET A 97 3.84 5.43 4.23
CA MET A 97 2.45 5.82 4.46
C MET A 97 2.39 6.94 5.51
N GLU A 98 1.33 7.73 5.42
CA GLU A 98 1.04 8.79 6.38
C GLU A 98 0.51 8.22 7.71
N CYS A 99 -0.02 9.08 8.57
CA CYS A 99 -0.49 8.72 9.92
C CYS A 99 -1.55 7.61 9.87
N MET A 100 -1.27 6.49 10.54
CA MET A 100 -2.17 5.35 10.71
C MET A 100 -2.90 5.35 12.06
N GLY A 101 -2.87 6.47 12.80
CA GLY A 101 -3.63 6.63 14.05
C GLY A 101 -3.12 5.86 15.26
N CYS A 102 -1.94 5.23 15.20
CA CYS A 102 -1.38 4.43 16.29
C CYS A 102 -0.18 5.11 17.00
N CYS A 103 -0.28 6.41 17.25
CA CYS A 103 0.85 7.23 17.73
C CYS A 103 1.42 6.79 19.09
N VAL A 104 0.59 6.19 19.96
CA VAL A 104 1.02 5.70 21.29
C VAL A 104 2.00 4.53 21.20
N ASN A 105 1.99 3.80 20.08
CA ASN A 105 2.85 2.64 19.82
C ASN A 105 3.93 2.97 18.77
N ALA A 106 4.27 4.25 18.59
CA ALA A 106 5.26 4.68 17.62
C ALA A 106 6.69 4.20 18.00
N PRO A 107 7.52 3.76 17.04
CA PRO A 107 7.26 3.72 15.60
C PRO A 107 6.52 2.43 15.16
N MET A 108 5.77 2.52 14.05
CA MET A 108 4.98 1.39 13.56
C MET A 108 5.10 1.20 12.05
N ILE A 109 4.86 -0.05 11.62
CA ILE A 109 4.88 -0.48 10.24
C ILE A 109 3.63 -1.33 9.99
N THR A 110 3.03 -1.14 8.83
CA THR A 110 1.98 -2.03 8.32
C THR A 110 2.56 -2.98 7.30
N VAL A 111 2.33 -4.27 7.48
CA VAL A 111 2.60 -5.30 6.49
C VAL A 111 1.27 -5.62 5.81
N ALA A 112 1.05 -5.06 4.63
CA ALA A 112 -0.18 -5.25 3.88
C ALA A 112 -0.05 -6.47 2.96
N ASP A 113 -0.86 -7.50 3.20
CA ASP A 113 -1.19 -8.56 2.25
C ASP A 113 -2.58 -8.27 1.67
N TYR A 114 -2.64 -7.97 0.38
CA TYR A 114 -3.89 -7.61 -0.29
C TYR A 114 -4.76 -8.83 -0.65
N SER A 115 -4.29 -10.06 -0.42
CA SER A 115 -5.01 -11.29 -0.83
C SER A 115 -6.35 -11.47 -0.10
N ASN A 116 -6.45 -11.02 1.15
CA ASN A 116 -7.63 -11.16 2.01
C ASN A 116 -8.22 -9.80 2.45
N GLY A 117 -7.98 -8.74 1.65
CA GLY A 117 -8.41 -7.39 2.01
C GLY A 117 -7.84 -6.90 3.34
N SER A 118 -8.63 -6.18 4.13
CA SER A 118 -8.17 -5.58 5.39
C SER A 118 -7.80 -6.59 6.49
N GLU A 119 -8.23 -7.85 6.37
CA GLU A 119 -7.86 -8.92 7.30
C GLU A 119 -6.43 -9.43 7.07
N GLY A 120 -5.85 -9.16 5.90
CA GLY A 120 -4.47 -9.51 5.57
C GLY A 120 -3.44 -8.53 6.13
N TYR A 121 -3.86 -7.44 6.77
CA TYR A 121 -2.94 -6.39 7.21
C TYR A 121 -2.48 -6.66 8.63
N THR A 122 -1.16 -6.80 8.80
CA THR A 122 -0.54 -6.95 10.13
C THR A 122 0.12 -5.64 10.53
N TYR A 123 -0.16 -5.20 11.75
CA TYR A 123 0.42 -3.98 12.33
C TYR A 123 1.49 -4.37 13.34
N ASN A 124 2.75 -4.05 13.02
CA ASN A 124 3.87 -4.32 13.91
C ASN A 124 4.21 -3.08 14.73
N TYR A 125 4.28 -3.26 16.05
CA TYR A 125 4.63 -2.24 17.02
C TYR A 125 5.98 -2.58 17.64
N PHE A 126 6.91 -1.64 17.60
CA PHE A 126 8.23 -1.79 18.22
C PHE A 126 8.16 -1.13 19.60
N VAL A 127 7.66 -1.88 20.59
CA VAL A 127 7.65 -1.50 22.01
C VAL A 127 8.85 -2.13 22.71
#